data_AF-A2SST8-F1
#
_entry.id   AF-A2SST8-F1
#
_cell.length_a   1.000
_cell.length_b   1.000
_cell.length_c   1.000
_cell.angle_alpha   90.00
_cell.angle_beta   90.00
_cell.angle_gamma   90.00
#
_symmetry.space_group_name_H-M   'P 1'
#
loop_
_entity.id
_entity.type
_entity.pdbx_description
1 polymer ?
#
loop_
_entity_poly.entity_id
_entity_poly.type
_entity_poly.pdbx_seq_one_letter_code
_entity_poly.pdbx_strand_id
1 'polypeptide(L)'
;MNTHFPADKADKIAEMFCFTDDQKQSFCNTADGILLTHQDEDPDTIITAVCEYADLIAKSKGTGYTPKIARQKIGEDVLLTSIEPPCGSNTYILETKEGFLVIDSGFPCYAEELKRTVLSLYPDFAQRKTELLITHIDMDHMGAMDLFDCVYLNEASLENFTRENTGVANYRVKNPSRAPFYNMVVMLTGYKTPSLKNVSLIGSVKPDPTIPLSYIGDLKTAGLTFSVYEGIGGHVEGSMLFLENELGLMFTGDILINPDGFTPEQLKVNRYPAILAGGSVNEDSKKAAAERFAAYDMMQGRRWMVCPGHGNVFQL
;
A
#
# COMPACT_ATOMS: atom_id res chain seq x y z
N MET A 1 -6.38 20.68 -26.68
CA MET A 1 -7.50 20.42 -25.77
C MET A 1 -7.57 21.58 -24.81
N ASN A 2 -8.75 22.12 -24.51
CA ASN A 2 -8.87 23.09 -23.43
C ASN A 2 -8.76 22.31 -22.12
N THR A 3 -7.75 22.62 -21.31
CA THR A 3 -7.57 22.03 -19.98
C THR A 3 -8.61 22.59 -19.03
N HIS A 4 -9.31 21.73 -18.28
CA HIS A 4 -10.33 22.15 -17.31
C HIS A 4 -9.71 22.44 -15.93
N PHE A 5 -8.60 21.77 -15.60
CA PHE A 5 -7.86 21.99 -14.38
C PHE A 5 -7.17 23.38 -14.39
N PRO A 6 -7.31 24.18 -13.32
CA PRO A 6 -6.79 25.55 -13.29
C PRO A 6 -5.26 25.62 -13.47
N ALA A 7 -4.81 26.51 -14.36
CA ALA A 7 -3.40 26.63 -14.74
C ALA A 7 -2.49 27.00 -13.55
N ASP A 8 -2.95 27.91 -12.68
CA ASP A 8 -2.24 28.34 -11.47
C ASP A 8 -2.03 27.19 -10.47
N LYS A 9 -3.04 26.32 -10.33
CA LYS A 9 -2.96 25.11 -9.50
C LYS A 9 -2.00 24.08 -10.10
N ALA A 10 -2.03 23.92 -11.42
CA ALA A 10 -1.07 23.06 -12.14
C ALA A 10 0.38 23.57 -12.02
N ASP A 11 0.59 24.89 -12.12
CA ASP A 11 1.90 25.53 -11.91
C ASP A 11 2.44 25.23 -10.51
N LYS A 12 1.62 25.43 -9.48
CA LYS A 12 2.00 25.12 -8.09
C LYS A 12 2.39 23.65 -7.92
N ILE A 13 1.61 22.72 -8.46
CA ILE A 13 1.92 21.29 -8.37
C ILE A 13 3.19 20.94 -9.14
N ALA A 14 3.36 21.49 -10.34
CA ALA A 14 4.58 21.29 -11.12
C ALA A 14 5.83 21.78 -10.39
N GLU A 15 5.75 22.93 -9.71
CA GLU A 15 6.83 23.43 -8.85
C GLU A 15 7.11 22.48 -7.66
N MET A 16 6.07 22.03 -6.95
CA MET A 16 6.21 21.14 -5.78
C MET A 16 6.91 19.81 -6.12
N PHE A 17 6.62 19.26 -7.30
CA PHE A 17 7.15 17.96 -7.74
C PHE A 17 8.27 18.07 -8.77
N CYS A 18 8.74 19.29 -9.06
CA CYS A 18 9.75 19.57 -10.08
C CYS A 18 9.41 18.96 -11.45
N PHE A 19 8.14 19.02 -11.87
CA PHE A 19 7.70 18.50 -13.16
C PHE A 19 8.29 19.32 -14.31
N THR A 20 8.69 18.63 -15.39
CA THR A 20 8.93 19.25 -16.69
C THR A 20 7.61 19.76 -17.29
N ASP A 21 7.68 20.58 -18.36
CA ASP A 21 6.49 21.04 -19.07
C ASP A 21 5.63 19.87 -19.59
N ASP A 22 6.26 18.81 -20.10
CA ASP A 22 5.56 17.60 -20.57
C ASP A 22 4.87 16.84 -19.43
N GLN A 23 5.54 16.77 -18.26
CA GLN A 23 4.95 16.17 -17.06
C GLN A 23 3.81 17.02 -16.52
N LYS A 24 3.95 18.35 -16.49
CA LYS A 24 2.86 19.25 -16.12
C LYS A 24 1.66 19.08 -17.05
N GLN A 25 1.88 19.00 -18.37
CA GLN A 25 0.80 18.77 -19.32
C GLN A 25 0.13 17.40 -19.10
N SER A 26 0.91 16.35 -18.85
CA SER A 26 0.39 15.03 -18.51
C SER A 26 -0.42 15.04 -17.22
N PHE A 27 0.01 15.84 -16.23
CA PHE A 27 -0.70 16.00 -14.97
C PHE A 27 -2.05 16.68 -15.20
N CYS A 28 -2.09 17.78 -15.97
CA CYS A 28 -3.33 18.45 -16.32
C CYS A 28 -4.32 17.51 -17.03
N ASN A 29 -3.84 16.73 -18.02
CA ASN A 29 -4.67 15.76 -18.72
C ASN A 29 -5.23 14.69 -17.77
N THR A 30 -4.42 14.28 -16.80
CA THR A 30 -4.81 13.28 -15.80
C THR A 30 -5.84 13.85 -14.83
N ALA A 31 -5.63 15.07 -14.33
CA ALA A 31 -6.57 15.77 -13.46
C ALA A 31 -7.90 16.05 -14.16
N ASP A 32 -7.87 16.44 -15.45
CA ASP A 32 -9.07 16.55 -16.29
C ASP A 32 -9.79 15.21 -16.42
N GLY A 33 -9.04 14.11 -16.57
CA GLY A 33 -9.60 12.76 -16.55
C GLY A 33 -10.36 12.45 -15.26
N ILE A 34 -9.84 12.87 -14.10
CA ILE A 34 -10.54 12.73 -12.81
C ILE A 34 -11.82 13.57 -12.80
N LEU A 35 -11.77 14.82 -13.25
CA LEU A 35 -12.97 15.67 -13.33
C LEU A 35 -14.05 15.06 -14.23
N LEU A 36 -13.65 14.46 -15.35
CA LEU A 36 -14.55 13.80 -16.29
C LEU A 36 -15.19 12.52 -15.73
N THR A 37 -14.58 11.87 -14.74
CA THR A 37 -15.17 10.68 -14.08
C THR A 37 -16.05 11.04 -12.88
N HIS A 38 -16.11 12.33 -12.51
CA HIS A 38 -16.87 12.87 -11.39
C HIS A 38 -17.86 13.97 -11.85
N GLN A 39 -18.54 13.80 -13.00
CA GLN A 39 -19.39 14.84 -13.60
C GLN A 39 -20.61 15.22 -12.73
N ASP A 40 -21.03 14.34 -11.84
CA ASP A 40 -22.15 14.56 -10.92
C ASP A 40 -21.73 15.30 -9.63
N GLU A 41 -20.43 15.52 -9.43
CA GLU A 41 -19.87 16.21 -8.28
C GLU A 41 -19.52 17.67 -8.63
N ASP A 42 -19.42 18.52 -7.61
CA ASP A 42 -18.91 19.88 -7.76
C ASP A 42 -17.43 19.87 -8.20
N PRO A 43 -17.08 20.41 -9.38
CA PRO A 43 -15.71 20.43 -9.88
C PRO A 43 -14.72 21.07 -8.89
N ASP A 44 -15.15 22.09 -8.13
CA ASP A 44 -14.28 22.76 -7.16
C ASP A 44 -13.89 21.83 -6.00
N THR A 45 -14.77 20.91 -5.62
CA THR A 45 -14.50 19.87 -4.61
C THR A 45 -13.42 18.91 -5.11
N ILE A 46 -13.53 18.46 -6.35
CA ILE A 46 -12.56 17.52 -6.95
C ILE A 46 -11.21 18.19 -7.18
N ILE A 47 -11.20 19.42 -7.71
CA ILE A 47 -9.96 20.20 -7.88
C ILE A 47 -9.27 20.41 -6.53
N THR A 48 -10.03 20.75 -5.49
CA THR A 48 -9.49 20.92 -4.13
C THR A 48 -8.89 19.61 -3.61
N ALA A 49 -9.59 18.49 -3.77
CA ALA A 49 -9.09 17.18 -3.39
C ALA A 49 -7.77 16.81 -4.10
N VAL A 50 -7.63 17.07 -5.40
CA VAL A 50 -6.38 16.88 -6.16
C VAL A 50 -5.25 17.72 -5.57
N CYS A 51 -5.49 19.01 -5.33
CA CYS A 51 -4.48 19.92 -4.78
C CYS A 51 -4.07 19.55 -3.36
N GLU A 52 -5.01 19.26 -2.48
CA GLU A 52 -4.73 18.91 -1.09
C GLU A 52 -3.99 17.57 -0.98
N TYR A 53 -4.36 16.59 -1.79
CA TYR A 53 -3.65 15.31 -1.84
C TYR A 53 -2.20 15.48 -2.33
N ALA A 54 -1.98 16.27 -3.39
CA ALA A 54 -0.65 16.60 -3.87
C ALA A 54 0.19 17.36 -2.81
N ASP A 55 -0.40 18.36 -2.16
CA ASP A 55 0.24 19.11 -1.06
C ASP A 55 0.64 18.17 0.09
N LEU A 56 -0.22 17.22 0.48
CA LEU A 56 0.04 16.29 1.57
C LEU A 56 1.16 15.30 1.23
N ILE A 57 1.19 14.79 0.00
CA ILE A 57 2.28 13.92 -0.46
C ILE A 57 3.61 14.69 -0.42
N ALA A 58 3.64 15.91 -0.96
CA ALA A 58 4.85 16.72 -1.00
C ALA A 58 5.36 17.09 0.41
N LYS A 59 4.46 17.54 1.30
CA LYS A 59 4.79 17.94 2.67
C LYS A 59 5.25 16.78 3.54
N SER A 60 4.87 15.55 3.21
CA SER A 60 5.22 14.34 3.96
C SER A 60 6.61 13.77 3.60
N LYS A 61 7.37 14.43 2.72
CA LYS A 61 8.74 14.04 2.33
C LYS A 61 9.80 14.78 3.14
N GLY A 62 11.03 14.25 3.18
CA GLY A 62 12.16 14.92 3.82
C GLY A 62 11.95 15.12 5.31
N THR A 63 12.06 16.36 5.79
CA THR A 63 11.84 16.69 7.22
C THR A 63 10.39 16.53 7.67
N GLY A 64 9.44 16.48 6.74
CA GLY A 64 8.03 16.23 7.04
C GLY A 64 7.68 14.75 7.20
N TYR A 65 8.58 13.85 6.80
CA TYR A 65 8.42 12.41 7.05
C TYR A 65 8.66 12.12 8.53
N THR A 66 7.56 12.15 9.30
CA THR A 66 7.55 12.04 10.76
C THR A 66 6.69 10.85 11.16
N PRO A 67 7.16 9.61 10.92
CA PRO A 67 6.34 8.43 11.17
C PRO A 67 6.12 8.22 12.66
N LYS A 68 4.95 7.71 13.04
CA LYS A 68 4.77 7.12 14.37
C LYS A 68 5.47 5.76 14.38
N ILE A 69 6.23 5.50 15.44
CA ILE A 69 6.97 4.25 15.58
C ILE A 69 6.55 3.59 16.89
N ALA A 70 6.06 2.37 16.79
CA ALA A 70 5.75 1.52 17.94
C ALA A 70 6.63 0.28 17.91
N ARG A 71 7.04 -0.18 19.10
CA ARG A 71 7.86 -1.40 19.25
C ARG A 71 7.25 -2.30 20.31
N GLN A 72 7.10 -3.57 19.99
CA GLN A 72 6.56 -4.56 20.90
C GLN A 72 7.28 -5.89 20.74
N LYS A 73 7.67 -6.49 21.87
CA LYS A 73 8.15 -7.87 21.89
C LYS A 73 6.96 -8.83 21.74
N ILE A 74 7.12 -9.81 20.84
CA ILE A 74 6.15 -10.84 20.56
C ILE A 74 6.82 -12.18 20.83
N GLY A 75 6.31 -12.95 21.80
CA GLY A 75 7.02 -14.12 22.30
C GLY A 75 8.39 -13.78 22.90
N GLU A 76 9.33 -14.72 22.84
CA GLU A 76 10.66 -14.56 23.45
C GLU A 76 11.67 -13.88 22.50
N ASP A 77 11.59 -14.17 21.20
CA ASP A 77 12.67 -13.92 20.24
C ASP A 77 12.29 -13.00 19.08
N VAL A 78 11.09 -12.40 19.08
CA VAL A 78 10.62 -11.53 18.00
C VAL A 78 10.34 -10.13 18.51
N LEU A 79 10.92 -9.13 17.83
CA LEU A 79 10.58 -7.73 18.03
C LEU A 79 9.80 -7.22 16.82
N LEU A 80 8.53 -6.87 17.02
CA LEU A 80 7.71 -6.17 16.05
C LEU A 80 7.94 -4.66 16.18
N THR A 81 8.33 -4.01 15.10
CA THR A 81 8.29 -2.57 14.94
C THR A 81 7.22 -2.20 13.91
N SER A 82 6.33 -1.28 14.26
CA SER A 82 5.38 -0.66 13.33
C SER A 82 5.86 0.75 13.01
N ILE A 83 5.90 1.09 11.72
CA ILE A 83 6.23 2.42 11.22
C ILE A 83 4.99 2.92 10.46
N GLU A 84 4.28 3.87 11.04
CA GLU A 84 3.10 4.49 10.43
C GLU A 84 3.51 5.84 9.84
N PRO A 85 3.64 5.98 8.51
CA PRO A 85 4.05 7.24 7.93
C PRO A 85 2.93 8.30 8.05
N PRO A 86 3.27 9.59 7.88
CA PRO A 86 2.26 10.65 7.77
C PRO A 86 1.35 10.49 6.53
N CYS A 87 1.83 9.82 5.49
CA CYS A 87 1.13 9.53 4.24
C CYS A 87 1.57 8.17 3.68
N GLY A 88 0.62 7.34 3.23
CA GLY A 88 0.84 5.98 2.74
C GLY A 88 0.51 4.89 3.76
N SER A 89 0.88 3.64 3.44
CA SER A 89 0.65 2.48 4.29
C SER A 89 1.68 2.35 5.41
N ASN A 90 1.33 1.57 6.41
CA ASN A 90 2.25 1.13 7.44
C ASN A 90 3.32 0.20 6.86
N THR A 91 4.49 0.22 7.49
CA THR A 91 5.55 -0.77 7.32
C THR A 91 5.74 -1.51 8.64
N TYR A 92 5.74 -2.84 8.61
CA TYR A 92 6.03 -3.65 9.79
C TYR A 92 7.37 -4.36 9.65
N ILE A 93 8.15 -4.40 10.71
CA ILE A 93 9.46 -5.07 10.76
C ILE A 93 9.45 -6.07 11.90
N LEU A 94 9.65 -7.34 11.56
CA LEU A 94 9.89 -8.42 12.50
C LEU A 94 11.39 -8.69 12.51
N GLU A 95 12.05 -8.31 13.59
CA GLU A 95 13.41 -8.75 13.87
C GLU A 95 13.35 -10.12 14.55
N THR A 96 14.01 -11.11 13.95
CA THR A 96 14.10 -12.48 14.48
C THR A 96 15.56 -12.90 14.60
N LYS A 97 15.82 -14.12 15.07
CA LYS A 97 17.18 -14.70 15.07
C LYS A 97 17.73 -14.95 13.66
N GLU A 98 16.86 -15.15 12.67
CA GLU A 98 17.25 -15.48 11.29
C GLU A 98 17.47 -14.25 10.40
N GLY A 99 16.96 -13.08 10.78
CA GLY A 99 17.10 -11.86 9.98
C GLY A 99 15.97 -10.86 10.24
N PHE A 100 15.66 -10.08 9.21
CA PHE A 100 14.53 -9.16 9.20
C PHE A 100 13.49 -9.59 8.18
N LEU A 101 12.25 -9.73 8.64
CA LEU A 101 11.09 -9.85 7.77
C LEU A 101 10.29 -8.55 7.83
N VAL A 102 10.06 -7.96 6.68
CA VAL A 102 9.30 -6.71 6.54
C VAL A 102 7.98 -7.02 5.86
N ILE A 103 6.91 -6.38 6.31
CA ILE A 103 5.59 -6.46 5.68
C ILE A 103 5.22 -5.06 5.20
N ASP A 104 5.00 -4.95 3.89
CA ASP A 104 4.82 -3.72 3.14
C ASP A 104 5.97 -2.70 3.31
N SER A 105 5.97 -1.63 2.52
CA SER A 105 7.14 -0.76 2.39
C SER A 105 6.84 0.70 2.01
N GLY A 106 5.61 1.18 2.20
CA GLY A 106 5.27 2.59 2.00
C GLY A 106 5.27 3.01 0.52
N PHE A 107 5.06 4.31 0.28
CA PHE A 107 5.17 4.90 -1.06
C PHE A 107 6.62 5.00 -1.57
N PRO A 108 6.86 4.90 -2.89
CA PRO A 108 8.21 4.99 -3.47
C PRO A 108 8.84 6.37 -3.28
N CYS A 109 8.04 7.44 -3.24
CA CYS A 109 8.56 8.78 -2.97
C CYS A 109 9.17 8.95 -1.56
N TYR A 110 8.92 8.00 -0.65
CA TYR A 110 9.44 7.97 0.72
C TYR A 110 10.42 6.82 0.97
N ALA A 111 10.87 6.10 -0.06
CA ALA A 111 11.73 4.94 0.11
C ALA A 111 13.06 5.29 0.83
N GLU A 112 13.66 6.44 0.54
CA GLU A 112 14.89 6.90 1.22
C GLU A 112 14.62 7.33 2.67
N GLU A 113 13.49 8.00 2.94
CA GLU A 113 13.03 8.31 4.29
C GLU A 113 12.81 7.04 5.12
N LEU A 114 12.11 6.05 4.57
CA LEU A 114 11.89 4.75 5.20
C LEU A 114 13.24 4.08 5.47
N LYS A 115 14.13 3.99 4.47
CA LYS A 115 15.46 3.40 4.62
C LYS A 115 16.27 4.05 5.75
N ARG A 116 16.30 5.39 5.82
CA ARG A 116 16.98 6.11 6.92
C ARG A 116 16.35 5.79 8.27
N THR A 117 15.03 5.71 8.35
CA THR A 117 14.30 5.34 9.56
C THR A 117 14.68 3.93 10.01
N VAL A 118 14.65 2.97 9.09
CA VAL A 118 15.03 1.56 9.36
C VAL A 118 16.47 1.46 9.84
N LEU A 119 17.43 2.08 9.15
CA LEU A 119 18.84 2.04 9.54
C LEU A 119 19.13 2.74 10.87
N SER A 120 18.35 3.76 11.22
CA SER A 120 18.44 4.38 12.56
C SER A 120 17.91 3.47 13.65
N LEU A 121 16.89 2.66 13.34
CA LEU A 121 16.25 1.73 14.27
C LEU A 121 17.05 0.43 14.41
N TYR A 122 17.72 0.00 13.34
CA TYR A 122 18.43 -1.26 13.16
C TYR A 122 19.73 -1.03 12.36
N PRO A 123 20.84 -0.64 13.02
CA PRO A 123 22.10 -0.33 12.32
C PRO A 123 22.73 -1.50 11.57
N ASP A 124 22.39 -2.73 11.95
CA ASP A 124 22.82 -3.99 11.34
C ASP A 124 21.87 -4.49 10.24
N PHE A 125 20.80 -3.75 9.92
CA PHE A 125 19.79 -4.16 8.93
C PHE A 125 20.39 -4.55 7.59
N ALA A 126 21.31 -3.73 7.06
CA ALA A 126 21.98 -3.97 5.78
C ALA A 126 23.05 -5.09 5.82
N GLN A 127 23.35 -5.63 7.01
CA GLN A 127 24.35 -6.70 7.20
C GLN A 127 23.70 -8.07 7.36
N ARG A 128 22.37 -8.11 7.48
CA ARG A 128 21.58 -9.31 7.72
C ARG A 128 20.66 -9.55 6.54
N LYS A 129 20.14 -10.77 6.42
CA LYS A 129 19.16 -11.11 5.38
C LYS A 129 17.89 -10.27 5.58
N THR A 130 17.44 -9.64 4.50
CA THR A 130 16.24 -8.80 4.47
C THR A 130 15.21 -9.38 3.51
N GLU A 131 14.04 -9.70 4.05
CA GLU A 131 12.93 -10.29 3.30
C GLU A 131 11.71 -9.37 3.38
N LEU A 132 10.94 -9.27 2.31
CA LEU A 132 9.72 -8.47 2.22
C LEU A 132 8.52 -9.34 1.85
N LEU A 133 7.43 -9.24 2.61
CA LEU A 133 6.10 -9.66 2.17
C LEU A 133 5.35 -8.42 1.69
N ILE A 134 4.77 -8.45 0.50
CA ILE A 134 3.80 -7.43 0.09
C ILE A 134 2.40 -7.98 0.30
N THR A 135 1.50 -7.18 0.85
CA THR A 135 0.09 -7.55 1.01
C THR A 135 -0.65 -7.40 -0.30
N HIS A 136 -0.32 -6.40 -1.11
CA HIS A 136 -0.90 -6.19 -2.43
C HIS A 136 -0.07 -5.18 -3.26
N ILE A 137 -0.59 -4.84 -4.45
CA ILE A 137 0.13 -4.11 -5.50
C ILE A 137 -0.01 -2.58 -5.44
N ASP A 138 -0.75 -2.04 -4.47
CA ASP A 138 -0.90 -0.59 -4.38
C ASP A 138 0.41 0.09 -4.01
N MET A 139 0.65 1.24 -4.62
CA MET A 139 1.97 1.89 -4.66
C MET A 139 2.48 2.28 -3.27
N ASP A 140 1.59 2.45 -2.29
CA ASP A 140 1.95 2.73 -0.91
C ASP A 140 2.28 1.50 -0.07
N HIS A 141 2.15 0.28 -0.59
CA HIS A 141 2.52 -0.94 0.13
C HIS A 141 3.86 -1.52 -0.33
N MET A 142 4.37 -1.08 -1.48
CA MET A 142 5.43 -1.77 -2.21
C MET A 142 6.53 -0.83 -2.72
N GLY A 143 6.47 0.44 -2.34
CA GLY A 143 7.32 1.51 -2.88
C GLY A 143 8.81 1.37 -2.61
N ALA A 144 9.23 0.54 -1.65
CA ALA A 144 10.64 0.29 -1.36
C ALA A 144 11.07 -1.17 -1.61
N MET A 145 10.35 -1.92 -2.47
CA MET A 145 10.67 -3.32 -2.82
C MET A 145 12.14 -3.55 -3.19
N ASP A 146 12.77 -2.61 -3.90
CA ASP A 146 14.15 -2.75 -4.38
C ASP A 146 15.22 -2.71 -3.26
N LEU A 147 14.82 -2.46 -2.00
CA LEU A 147 15.72 -2.47 -0.84
C LEU A 147 15.99 -3.87 -0.28
N PHE A 148 15.25 -4.89 -0.71
CA PHE A 148 15.22 -6.19 -0.05
C PHE A 148 15.90 -7.30 -0.89
N ASP A 149 16.52 -8.24 -0.20
CA ASP A 149 17.21 -9.38 -0.82
C ASP A 149 16.23 -10.36 -1.47
N CYS A 150 15.05 -10.50 -0.89
CA CYS A 150 13.97 -11.37 -1.37
C CYS A 150 12.61 -10.72 -1.13
N VAL A 151 11.74 -10.75 -2.13
CA VAL A 151 10.36 -10.24 -2.06
C VAL A 151 9.38 -11.36 -2.35
N TYR A 152 8.48 -11.62 -1.41
CA TYR A 152 7.43 -12.62 -1.55
C TYR A 152 6.10 -11.98 -1.97
N LEU A 153 5.49 -12.56 -2.99
CA LEU A 153 4.20 -12.13 -3.54
C LEU A 153 3.45 -13.30 -4.21
N ASN A 154 2.14 -13.16 -4.44
CA ASN A 154 1.35 -14.18 -5.15
C ASN A 154 1.40 -14.04 -6.68
N GLU A 155 0.87 -15.05 -7.37
CA GLU A 155 0.79 -15.06 -8.84
C GLU A 155 0.05 -13.85 -9.41
N ALA A 156 -1.03 -13.40 -8.77
CA ALA A 156 -1.79 -12.23 -9.19
C ALA A 156 -0.95 -10.95 -9.14
N SER A 157 -0.20 -10.72 -8.06
CA SER A 157 0.72 -9.58 -7.96
C SER A 157 1.84 -9.64 -9.00
N LEU A 158 2.38 -10.83 -9.28
CA LEU A 158 3.38 -11.03 -10.32
C LEU A 158 2.82 -10.69 -11.71
N GLU A 159 1.58 -11.12 -11.97
CA GLU A 159 0.87 -10.78 -13.20
C GLU A 159 0.68 -9.27 -13.34
N ASN A 160 0.30 -8.57 -12.27
CA ASN A 160 0.16 -7.12 -12.27
C ASN A 160 1.46 -6.43 -12.73
N PHE A 161 2.60 -6.76 -12.11
CA PHE A 161 3.89 -6.15 -12.48
C PHE A 161 4.38 -6.59 -13.86
N THR A 162 4.03 -7.79 -14.30
CA THR A 162 4.33 -8.27 -15.66
C THR A 162 3.54 -7.48 -16.70
N ARG A 163 2.26 -7.17 -16.42
CA ARG A 163 1.42 -6.32 -17.27
C ARG A 163 2.05 -4.94 -17.43
N GLU A 164 2.46 -4.31 -16.32
CA GLU A 164 3.12 -3.00 -16.36
C GLU A 164 4.41 -3.02 -17.19
N ASN A 165 5.28 -4.01 -16.97
CA ASN A 165 6.54 -4.19 -17.71
C ASN A 165 6.33 -4.42 -19.22
N THR A 166 5.16 -4.92 -19.62
CA THR A 166 4.82 -5.21 -21.02
C THR A 166 3.91 -4.16 -21.65
N GLY A 167 3.61 -3.06 -20.94
CA GLY A 167 2.74 -1.99 -21.42
C GLY A 167 1.25 -2.35 -21.45
N VAL A 168 0.85 -3.41 -20.75
CA VAL A 168 -0.54 -3.82 -20.56
C VAL A 168 -1.08 -3.14 -19.31
N ALA A 169 -2.35 -2.71 -19.35
CA ALA A 169 -3.03 -2.12 -18.20
C ALA A 169 -2.96 -3.06 -16.97
N ASN A 170 -2.50 -2.51 -15.86
CA ASN A 170 -2.43 -3.17 -14.55
C ASN A 170 -3.83 -3.27 -13.91
N TYR A 171 -3.94 -3.92 -12.74
CA TYR A 171 -5.25 -4.16 -12.13
C TYR A 171 -6.00 -2.91 -11.67
N ARG A 172 -5.30 -1.81 -11.40
CA ARG A 172 -5.90 -0.53 -11.00
C ARG A 172 -6.34 0.31 -12.20
N VAL A 173 -5.62 0.25 -13.31
CA VAL A 173 -5.91 1.05 -14.51
C VAL A 173 -6.67 0.30 -15.60
N LYS A 174 -6.93 -1.01 -15.43
CA LYS A 174 -7.82 -1.77 -16.32
C LYS A 174 -9.25 -1.23 -16.32
N ASN A 175 -9.67 -0.57 -15.24
CA ASN A 175 -10.91 0.18 -15.18
C ASN A 175 -10.67 1.65 -15.61
N PRO A 176 -11.16 2.06 -16.80
CA PRO A 176 -10.87 3.40 -17.32
C PRO A 176 -11.40 4.55 -16.45
N SER A 177 -12.46 4.33 -15.65
CA SER A 177 -12.99 5.39 -14.77
C SER A 177 -12.10 5.71 -13.57
N ARG A 178 -11.18 4.79 -13.23
CA ARG A 178 -10.23 4.95 -12.11
C ARG A 178 -8.82 5.24 -12.57
N ALA A 179 -8.49 4.88 -13.81
CA ALA A 179 -7.16 5.08 -14.37
C ALA A 179 -6.60 6.51 -14.19
N PRO A 180 -7.37 7.61 -14.34
CA PRO A 180 -6.87 8.95 -14.09
C PRO A 180 -6.34 9.15 -12.66
N PHE A 181 -7.05 8.65 -11.65
CA PHE A 181 -6.59 8.75 -10.26
C PHE A 181 -5.26 8.02 -10.05
N TYR A 182 -5.16 6.76 -10.46
CA TYR A 182 -3.94 5.98 -10.27
C TYR A 182 -2.76 6.53 -11.09
N ASN A 183 -3.00 7.03 -12.31
CA ASN A 183 -1.96 7.71 -13.10
C ASN A 183 -1.45 8.96 -12.38
N MET A 184 -2.33 9.72 -11.71
CA MET A 184 -1.90 10.85 -10.89
C MET A 184 -1.06 10.38 -9.71
N VAL A 185 -1.44 9.29 -9.01
CA VAL A 185 -0.61 8.72 -7.94
C VAL A 185 0.78 8.33 -8.46
N VAL A 186 0.88 7.73 -9.66
CA VAL A 186 2.19 7.44 -10.30
C VAL A 186 3.04 8.70 -10.41
N MET A 187 2.45 9.79 -10.90
CA MET A 187 3.16 11.06 -11.10
C MET A 187 3.60 11.70 -9.79
N LEU A 188 2.72 11.72 -8.78
CA LEU A 188 3.00 12.35 -7.48
C LEU A 188 4.00 11.56 -6.64
N THR A 189 4.07 10.24 -6.84
CA THR A 189 4.96 9.36 -6.08
C THR A 189 6.25 9.02 -6.81
N GLY A 190 6.34 9.34 -8.11
CA GLY A 190 7.45 8.94 -8.96
C GLY A 190 7.54 7.43 -9.14
N TYR A 191 6.40 6.72 -9.03
CA TYR A 191 6.32 5.27 -9.12
C TYR A 191 6.95 4.76 -10.42
N LYS A 192 7.67 3.64 -10.28
CA LYS A 192 8.20 2.84 -11.38
C LYS A 192 7.88 1.39 -11.06
N THR A 193 7.55 0.62 -12.09
CA THR A 193 7.36 -0.82 -11.94
C THR A 193 8.60 -1.45 -11.31
N PRO A 194 8.44 -2.22 -10.21
CA PRO A 194 9.56 -2.75 -9.45
C PRO A 194 10.33 -3.82 -10.23
N SER A 195 11.59 -4.03 -9.85
CA SER A 195 12.40 -5.12 -10.40
C SER A 195 11.87 -6.48 -9.92
N LEU A 196 11.64 -7.40 -10.87
CA LEU A 196 11.17 -8.76 -10.56
C LEU A 196 12.31 -9.77 -10.31
N LYS A 197 13.56 -9.30 -10.21
CA LYS A 197 14.74 -10.18 -10.09
C LYS A 197 14.82 -10.94 -8.76
N ASN A 198 14.34 -10.34 -7.68
CA ASN A 198 14.44 -10.87 -6.33
C ASN A 198 13.09 -11.43 -5.83
N VAL A 199 12.16 -11.65 -6.74
CA VAL A 199 10.80 -12.10 -6.43
C VAL A 199 10.75 -13.61 -6.23
N SER A 200 10.06 -14.04 -5.17
CA SER A 200 9.69 -15.43 -4.91
C SER A 200 8.18 -15.54 -4.77
N LEU A 201 7.58 -16.52 -5.44
CA LEU A 201 6.14 -16.72 -5.38
C LEU A 201 5.70 -17.38 -4.07
N ILE A 202 4.63 -16.86 -3.50
CA ILE A 202 3.91 -17.46 -2.39
C ILE A 202 2.87 -18.43 -2.94
N GLY A 203 2.78 -19.59 -2.31
CA GLY A 203 1.70 -20.52 -2.54
C GLY A 203 1.96 -21.48 -3.70
N SER A 204 1.17 -22.55 -3.67
CA SER A 204 1.10 -23.57 -4.73
C SER A 204 -0.36 -23.97 -5.00
N VAL A 205 -1.30 -23.39 -4.25
CA VAL A 205 -2.73 -23.66 -4.33
C VAL A 205 -3.40 -22.47 -5.02
N LYS A 206 -4.18 -22.76 -6.05
CA LYS A 206 -4.97 -21.74 -6.72
C LYS A 206 -6.07 -21.23 -5.79
N PRO A 207 -6.28 -19.91 -5.68
CA PRO A 207 -7.35 -19.35 -4.87
C PRO A 207 -8.72 -19.78 -5.42
N ASP A 208 -9.64 -20.12 -4.51
CA ASP A 208 -11.05 -20.37 -4.82
C ASP A 208 -11.80 -19.02 -4.92
N PRO A 209 -12.30 -18.63 -6.09
CA PRO A 209 -12.96 -17.33 -6.27
C PRO A 209 -14.32 -17.22 -5.56
N THR A 210 -14.81 -18.29 -4.94
CA THR A 210 -16.08 -18.31 -4.18
C THR A 210 -15.88 -18.12 -2.68
N ILE A 211 -14.66 -18.24 -2.18
CA ILE A 211 -14.33 -18.09 -0.75
C ILE A 211 -13.69 -16.72 -0.53
N PRO A 212 -14.28 -15.81 0.28
CA PRO A 212 -13.79 -14.44 0.40
C PRO A 212 -12.30 -14.30 0.70
N LEU A 213 -11.75 -15.19 1.54
CA LEU A 213 -10.31 -15.34 1.78
C LEU A 213 -9.92 -16.79 1.54
N SER A 214 -9.35 -17.09 0.39
CA SER A 214 -8.92 -18.44 0.03
C SER A 214 -7.50 -18.71 0.49
N TYR A 215 -7.27 -19.80 1.21
CA TYR A 215 -5.92 -20.26 1.53
C TYR A 215 -5.15 -20.58 0.23
N ILE A 216 -3.92 -20.06 0.10
CA ILE A 216 -3.05 -20.27 -1.07
C ILE A 216 -1.76 -21.03 -0.76
N GLY A 217 -1.45 -21.22 0.53
CA GLY A 217 -0.28 -21.98 0.98
C GLY A 217 0.32 -21.43 2.27
N ASP A 218 1.30 -22.17 2.79
CA ASP A 218 2.13 -21.72 3.90
C ASP A 218 3.45 -21.14 3.37
N LEU A 219 3.92 -20.08 4.02
CA LEU A 219 5.21 -19.46 3.77
C LEU A 219 6.09 -19.59 5.02
N LYS A 220 7.29 -20.16 4.85
CA LYS A 220 8.30 -20.22 5.91
C LYS A 220 9.44 -19.27 5.59
N THR A 221 9.64 -18.27 6.43
CA THR A 221 10.64 -17.22 6.21
C THR A 221 11.03 -16.58 7.54
N ALA A 222 12.29 -16.14 7.67
CA ALA A 222 12.85 -15.53 8.86
C ALA A 222 12.52 -16.25 10.20
N GLY A 223 12.47 -17.58 10.20
CA GLY A 223 12.14 -18.39 11.37
C GLY A 223 10.65 -18.44 11.76
N LEU A 224 9.76 -17.92 10.92
CA LEU A 224 8.31 -17.85 11.14
C LEU A 224 7.55 -18.67 10.08
N THR A 225 6.33 -19.08 10.41
CA THR A 225 5.43 -19.77 9.47
C THR A 225 4.11 -19.02 9.34
N PHE A 226 3.82 -18.56 8.13
CA PHE A 226 2.58 -17.85 7.81
C PHE A 226 1.66 -18.74 6.99
N SER A 227 0.42 -18.91 7.42
CA SER A 227 -0.64 -19.35 6.51
C SER A 227 -1.15 -18.14 5.73
N VAL A 228 -1.12 -18.23 4.41
CA VAL A 228 -1.40 -17.11 3.50
C VAL A 228 -2.74 -17.31 2.81
N TYR A 229 -3.52 -16.23 2.79
CA TYR A 229 -4.84 -16.20 2.18
C TYR A 229 -4.90 -15.08 1.14
N GLU A 230 -5.53 -15.35 0.02
CA GLU A 230 -5.80 -14.37 -1.03
C GLU A 230 -7.28 -14.01 -1.05
N GLY A 231 -7.57 -12.71 -1.15
CA GLY A 231 -8.91 -12.18 -1.31
C GLY A 231 -9.47 -12.42 -2.71
N ILE A 232 -10.79 -12.41 -2.83
CA ILE A 232 -11.54 -12.60 -4.09
C ILE A 232 -11.51 -11.38 -5.03
N GLY A 233 -10.56 -10.45 -4.82
CA GLY A 233 -10.38 -9.23 -5.59
C GLY A 233 -11.30 -8.08 -5.16
N GLY A 234 -11.67 -8.02 -3.88
CA GLY A 234 -12.48 -6.94 -3.32
C GLY A 234 -11.73 -5.63 -3.22
N HIS A 235 -10.64 -5.59 -2.46
CA HIS A 235 -9.79 -4.40 -2.43
C HIS A 235 -9.04 -4.21 -3.75
N VAL A 236 -8.20 -5.17 -4.12
CA VAL A 236 -7.61 -5.35 -5.45
C VAL A 236 -7.37 -6.84 -5.69
N GLU A 237 -7.28 -7.24 -6.96
CA GLU A 237 -6.89 -8.60 -7.32
C GLU A 237 -5.54 -8.96 -6.69
N GLY A 238 -5.47 -10.13 -6.06
CA GLY A 238 -4.25 -10.59 -5.39
C GLY A 238 -3.98 -9.98 -4.02
N SER A 239 -4.91 -9.24 -3.41
CA SER A 239 -4.75 -8.81 -2.01
C SER A 239 -4.61 -10.02 -1.09
N MET A 240 -3.60 -10.00 -0.22
CA MET A 240 -3.27 -11.11 0.67
C MET A 240 -3.41 -10.75 2.15
N LEU A 241 -3.60 -11.79 2.94
CA LEU A 241 -3.62 -11.79 4.39
C LEU A 241 -2.64 -12.84 4.90
N PHE A 242 -1.81 -12.47 5.88
CA PHE A 242 -0.80 -13.34 6.48
C PHE A 242 -1.13 -13.64 7.93
N LEU A 243 -1.26 -14.94 8.27
CA LEU A 243 -1.48 -15.40 9.65
C LEU A 243 -0.27 -16.14 10.19
N GLU A 244 0.36 -15.61 11.23
CA GLU A 244 1.34 -16.34 12.03
C GLU A 244 0.65 -16.88 13.29
N ASN A 245 0.41 -18.20 13.28
CA ASN A 245 -0.40 -18.86 14.27
C ASN A 245 0.34 -19.10 15.60
N GLU A 246 1.66 -19.14 15.69
CA GLU A 246 2.27 -19.45 17.00
C GLU A 246 2.25 -18.23 17.91
N LEU A 247 2.56 -17.06 17.37
CA LEU A 247 2.64 -15.77 18.05
C LEU A 247 1.31 -15.00 18.04
N GLY A 248 0.35 -15.40 17.22
CA GLY A 248 -0.95 -14.74 17.12
C GLY A 248 -0.87 -13.39 16.39
N LEU A 249 -0.12 -13.33 15.29
CA LEU A 249 0.03 -12.15 14.45
C LEU A 249 -0.82 -12.28 13.19
N MET A 250 -1.42 -11.17 12.77
CA MET A 250 -2.22 -11.09 11.55
C MET A 250 -1.90 -9.80 10.78
N PHE A 251 -1.35 -9.93 9.58
CA PHE A 251 -1.07 -8.80 8.69
C PHE A 251 -2.10 -8.80 7.56
N THR A 252 -2.87 -7.73 7.45
CA THR A 252 -4.10 -7.76 6.62
C THR A 252 -4.02 -6.92 5.36
N GLY A 253 -2.97 -6.11 5.19
CA GLY A 253 -3.00 -5.01 4.23
C GLY A 253 -4.30 -4.23 4.37
N ASP A 254 -4.90 -3.88 3.24
CA ASP A 254 -6.11 -3.06 3.18
C ASP A 254 -7.44 -3.83 3.33
N ILE A 255 -7.37 -5.14 3.56
CA ILE A 255 -8.55 -5.90 3.98
C ILE A 255 -9.10 -5.30 5.27
N LEU A 256 -8.21 -5.00 6.24
CA LEU A 256 -8.55 -4.24 7.46
C LEU A 256 -7.67 -2.99 7.58
N ILE A 257 -8.32 -1.87 7.86
CA ILE A 257 -7.67 -0.62 8.28
C ILE A 257 -8.14 -0.29 9.70
N ASN A 258 -7.38 0.52 10.43
CA ASN A 258 -7.76 1.00 11.75
C ASN A 258 -7.88 2.54 11.79
N PRO A 259 -9.05 3.10 11.44
CA PRO A 259 -9.26 4.54 11.42
C PRO A 259 -9.18 5.21 12.80
N ASP A 260 -9.46 4.47 13.88
CA ASP A 260 -9.40 5.00 15.25
C ASP A 260 -7.97 5.37 15.66
N GLY A 261 -6.96 4.83 14.98
CA GLY A 261 -5.55 5.11 15.19
C GLY A 261 -5.01 6.35 14.48
N PHE A 262 -5.76 6.91 13.53
CA PHE A 262 -5.28 7.98 12.68
C PHE A 262 -5.11 9.30 13.42
N THR A 263 -4.05 10.05 13.09
CA THR A 263 -4.03 11.49 13.39
C THR A 263 -5.07 12.23 12.52
N PRO A 264 -5.45 13.47 12.89
CA PRO A 264 -6.26 14.32 12.03
C PRO A 264 -5.69 14.49 10.61
N GLU A 265 -4.37 14.53 10.47
CA GLU A 265 -3.68 14.61 9.18
C GLU A 265 -3.80 13.30 8.39
N GLN A 266 -3.56 12.15 9.04
CA GLN A 266 -3.74 10.84 8.41
C GLN A 266 -5.19 10.60 7.98
N LEU A 267 -6.19 11.05 8.76
CA LEU A 267 -7.60 10.99 8.37
C LEU A 267 -7.88 11.74 7.06
N LYS A 268 -7.27 12.92 6.88
CA LYS A 268 -7.42 13.70 5.65
C LYS A 268 -6.77 12.97 4.48
N VAL A 269 -5.51 12.56 4.63
CA VAL A 269 -4.76 11.85 3.59
C VAL A 269 -5.49 10.61 3.11
N ASN A 270 -5.96 9.76 4.03
CA ASN A 270 -6.63 8.50 3.70
C ASN A 270 -8.04 8.69 3.10
N ARG A 271 -8.62 9.89 3.17
CA ARG A 271 -9.93 10.19 2.58
C ARG A 271 -9.85 10.55 1.10
N TYR A 272 -8.80 11.24 0.67
CA TYR A 272 -8.70 11.72 -0.72
C TYR A 272 -8.65 10.59 -1.76
N PRO A 273 -7.94 9.47 -1.56
CA PRO A 273 -7.97 8.35 -2.49
C PRO A 273 -9.39 7.88 -2.81
N ALA A 274 -10.24 7.73 -1.79
CA ALA A 274 -11.63 7.33 -2.00
C ALA A 274 -12.41 8.42 -2.76
N ILE A 275 -12.24 9.70 -2.43
CA ILE A 275 -12.89 10.81 -3.16
C ILE A 275 -12.47 10.79 -4.63
N LEU A 276 -11.18 10.71 -4.91
CA LEU A 276 -10.60 10.85 -6.25
C LEU A 276 -10.77 9.58 -7.11
N ALA A 277 -11.02 8.42 -6.49
CA ALA A 277 -11.30 7.16 -7.17
C ALA A 277 -12.79 6.90 -7.44
N GLY A 278 -13.69 7.86 -7.18
CA GLY A 278 -15.14 7.70 -7.40
C GLY A 278 -15.88 7.08 -6.22
N GLY A 279 -15.46 7.39 -4.99
CA GLY A 279 -16.13 7.04 -3.73
C GLY A 279 -15.51 5.88 -2.95
N SER A 280 -14.64 5.06 -3.57
CA SER A 280 -13.97 3.94 -2.91
C SER A 280 -12.72 3.51 -3.66
N VAL A 281 -11.68 3.12 -2.92
CA VAL A 281 -10.47 2.50 -3.49
C VAL A 281 -10.63 0.99 -3.69
N ASN A 282 -11.70 0.37 -3.20
CA ASN A 282 -11.94 -1.07 -3.43
C ASN A 282 -12.40 -1.30 -4.88
N GLU A 283 -11.78 -2.22 -5.62
CA GLU A 283 -12.25 -2.69 -6.93
C GLU A 283 -13.70 -3.16 -6.89
N ASP A 284 -14.07 -3.92 -5.86
CA ASP A 284 -15.46 -4.30 -5.57
C ASP A 284 -15.72 -4.19 -4.08
N SER A 285 -16.51 -3.18 -3.68
CA SER A 285 -16.79 -2.90 -2.27
C SER A 285 -17.64 -3.99 -1.59
N LYS A 286 -18.42 -4.78 -2.34
CA LYS A 286 -19.18 -5.91 -1.74
C LYS A 286 -18.24 -7.07 -1.44
N LYS A 287 -17.33 -7.38 -2.35
CA LYS A 287 -16.28 -8.37 -2.12
C LYS A 287 -15.34 -7.95 -0.99
N ALA A 288 -14.91 -6.68 -0.96
CA ALA A 288 -14.07 -6.14 0.11
C ALA A 288 -14.75 -6.23 1.49
N ALA A 289 -16.07 -6.04 1.54
CA ALA A 289 -16.83 -6.27 2.77
C ALA A 289 -16.85 -7.75 3.17
N ALA A 290 -17.02 -8.67 2.22
CA ALA A 290 -16.98 -10.10 2.49
C ALA A 290 -15.59 -10.57 2.98
N GLU A 291 -14.51 -10.08 2.37
CA GLU A 291 -13.13 -10.29 2.80
C GLU A 291 -12.91 -9.82 4.26
N ARG A 292 -13.39 -8.61 4.57
CA ARG A 292 -13.35 -8.02 5.92
C ARG A 292 -14.08 -8.88 6.94
N PHE A 293 -15.28 -9.37 6.62
CA PHE A 293 -16.03 -10.27 7.51
C PHE A 293 -15.30 -11.60 7.71
N ALA A 294 -14.74 -12.18 6.64
CA ALA A 294 -13.96 -13.41 6.75
C ALA A 294 -12.71 -13.21 7.63
N ALA A 295 -12.01 -12.08 7.51
CA ALA A 295 -10.88 -11.75 8.38
C ALA A 295 -11.30 -11.72 9.86
N TYR A 296 -12.43 -11.08 10.20
CA TYR A 296 -12.94 -11.07 11.58
C TYR A 296 -13.40 -12.45 12.07
N ASP A 297 -13.91 -13.31 11.19
CA ASP A 297 -14.30 -14.69 11.52
C ASP A 297 -13.06 -15.54 11.86
N MET A 298 -11.97 -15.40 11.09
CA MET A 298 -10.68 -16.06 11.36
C MET A 298 -10.07 -15.65 12.71
N MET A 299 -10.42 -14.47 13.21
CA MET A 299 -9.95 -13.99 14.51
C MET A 299 -10.72 -14.59 15.69
N GLN A 300 -11.86 -15.26 15.47
CA GLN A 300 -12.69 -15.76 16.56
C GLN A 300 -11.99 -16.84 17.39
N GLY A 301 -12.23 -16.82 18.70
CA GLY A 301 -11.74 -17.86 19.62
C GLY A 301 -10.28 -17.72 20.06
N ARG A 302 -9.59 -16.65 19.67
CA ARG A 302 -8.21 -16.37 20.06
C ARG A 302 -7.93 -14.86 20.08
N ARG A 303 -7.00 -14.43 20.93
CA ARG A 303 -6.46 -13.07 20.88
C ARG A 303 -5.45 -12.92 19.75
N TRP A 304 -5.70 -11.96 18.87
CA TRP A 304 -4.82 -11.63 17.74
C TRP A 304 -4.24 -10.23 17.92
N MET A 305 -2.99 -10.08 17.49
CA MET A 305 -2.42 -8.78 17.19
C MET A 305 -2.58 -8.51 15.71
N VAL A 306 -3.40 -7.52 15.39
CA VAL A 306 -3.76 -7.19 14.02
C VAL A 306 -2.94 -5.99 13.57
N CYS A 307 -2.21 -6.21 12.49
CA CYS A 307 -1.34 -5.26 11.81
C CYS A 307 -2.04 -4.82 10.50
N PRO A 308 -2.87 -3.76 10.54
CA PRO A 308 -3.60 -3.27 9.37
C PRO A 308 -2.69 -2.59 8.32
N GLY A 309 -3.16 -2.43 7.08
CA GLY A 309 -2.48 -1.63 6.06
C GLY A 309 -2.31 -0.17 6.47
N HIS A 310 -3.30 0.37 7.18
CA HIS A 310 -3.28 1.73 7.70
C HIS A 310 -3.76 1.81 9.15
N GLY A 311 -3.08 2.64 9.95
CA GLY A 311 -3.47 2.98 11.32
C GLY A 311 -2.78 2.09 12.35
N ASN A 312 -2.95 2.37 13.64
CA ASN A 312 -2.19 1.66 14.64
C ASN A 312 -2.59 0.18 14.75
N VAL A 313 -1.62 -0.64 15.19
CA VAL A 313 -1.85 -2.03 15.59
C VAL A 313 -2.97 -2.09 16.64
N PHE A 314 -3.87 -3.05 16.50
CA PHE A 314 -4.95 -3.27 17.46
C PHE A 314 -5.06 -4.75 17.84
N GLN A 315 -5.87 -5.02 18.86
CA GLN A 315 -6.12 -6.37 19.34
C GLN A 315 -7.61 -6.61 19.45
N LEU A 316 -8.00 -7.84 19.17
CA LEU A 316 -9.36 -8.36 19.33
C LEU A 316 -9.32 -9.57 20.26
#